data_AF-A0A383C839-F1
#
_entry.id   AF-A0A383C839-F1
#
_cell.length_a   1.000
_cell.length_b   1.000
_cell.length_c   1.000
_cell.angle_alpha   90.00
_cell.angle_beta   90.00
_cell.angle_gamma   90.00
#
_symmetry.space_group_name_H-M   'P 1'
#
loop_
_entity.id
_entity.type
_entity.pdbx_description
1 polymer ?
#
loop_
_entity_poly.entity_id
_entity_poly.type
_entity_poly.pdbx_seq_one_letter_code
_entity_poly.pdbx_strand_id
1 'polypeptide(L)'
;YVYFKKDITKASDYYDTIASSDIVRASTDSAVTLTDYVNGQVFHFYSQGTIKQYDSSIGALVDVSSTYKAVVGRDSLNYNYEHAARYDRRIDPSVSNLIDLHILTTAYDTEYRQWIQNGQIGSEPTAPTTSSLRTSYNPTLSEYKNVSDEIVYRPVKYKMLFGPNADNTLQATFKVIKNSDLTITDNDIKTSVIGAINQYFALENWTFGDSFFYTELATYIHNTLAPKVSSVVIVPNKEDTV
;
A
#
# COMPACT_ATOMS: atom_id res chain seq x y z
N TYR A 1 44.10 14.44 8.27
CA TYR A 1 43.41 15.30 9.23
C TYR A 1 42.05 15.62 8.65
N VAL A 2 41.03 15.62 9.49
CA VAL A 2 39.71 16.17 9.18
C VAL A 2 39.65 17.57 9.77
N TYR A 3 39.14 18.51 9.01
CA TYR A 3 39.12 19.92 9.37
C TYR A 3 37.71 20.42 9.61
N PHE A 4 37.60 21.34 10.55
CA PHE A 4 36.32 21.86 11.00
C PHE A 4 36.41 23.38 11.18
N LYS A 5 35.36 24.11 10.78
CA LYS A 5 35.18 25.54 11.04
C LYS A 5 34.05 25.76 12.01
N LYS A 6 34.24 26.64 12.99
CA LYS A 6 33.17 27.06 13.89
C LYS A 6 32.12 27.86 13.11
N ASP A 7 30.86 27.47 13.26
CA ASP A 7 29.71 28.19 12.71
C ASP A 7 29.19 29.18 13.75
N ILE A 8 29.42 30.47 13.51
CA ILE A 8 29.03 31.56 14.41
C ILE A 8 27.54 31.93 14.32
N THR A 9 26.80 31.36 13.38
CA THR A 9 25.37 31.64 13.20
C THR A 9 24.46 30.76 14.05
N LYS A 10 24.99 29.67 14.62
CA LYS A 10 24.26 28.71 15.45
C LYS A 10 24.56 28.91 16.94
N ALA A 11 23.54 28.76 17.77
CA ALA A 11 23.65 28.92 19.23
C ALA A 11 24.25 27.65 19.90
N SER A 12 25.54 27.38 19.69
CA SER A 12 26.40 26.42 20.42
C SER A 12 27.77 26.36 19.72
N ASP A 13 28.75 25.66 20.29
CA ASP A 13 30.02 25.27 19.64
C ASP A 13 29.78 24.27 18.48
N TYR A 14 29.07 24.71 17.45
CA TYR A 14 28.80 23.94 16.24
C TYR A 14 29.97 24.11 15.26
N TYR A 15 30.38 23.00 14.66
CA TYR A 15 31.51 22.95 13.74
C TYR A 15 31.09 22.25 12.45
N ASP A 16 31.24 22.93 11.32
CA ASP A 16 31.02 22.35 10.00
C ASP A 16 32.32 21.77 9.45
N THR A 17 32.23 20.64 8.76
CA THR A 17 33.38 20.00 8.09
C THR A 17 33.82 20.84 6.88
N ILE A 18 35.12 21.04 6.74
CA ILE A 18 35.74 21.71 5.59
C ILE A 18 36.49 20.68 4.77
N ALA A 19 36.44 20.82 3.44
CA ALA A 19 37.24 20.02 2.54
C ALA A 19 38.74 20.21 2.84
N SER A 20 39.48 19.10 2.89
CA SER A 20 40.92 19.14 3.13
C SER A 20 41.73 19.86 2.04
N SER A 21 41.13 20.06 0.86
CA SER A 21 41.69 20.88 -0.24
C SER A 21 41.82 22.36 0.11
N ASP A 22 40.99 22.86 1.02
CA ASP A 22 40.89 24.29 1.30
C ASP A 22 41.95 24.75 2.32
N ILE A 23 42.67 23.80 2.93
CA ILE A 23 43.67 24.04 3.97
C ILE A 23 45.03 23.52 3.51
N VAL A 24 46.00 24.42 3.42
CA VAL A 24 47.38 24.09 3.08
C VAL A 24 48.09 23.55 4.32
N ARG A 25 48.84 22.45 4.16
CA ARG A 25 49.57 21.81 5.26
C ARG A 25 51.06 22.14 5.16
N ALA A 26 51.64 22.58 6.27
CA ALA A 26 53.07 22.84 6.37
C ALA A 26 53.60 22.38 7.74
N SER A 27 54.91 22.16 7.85
CA SER A 27 55.55 21.77 9.11
C SER A 27 55.55 22.93 10.11
N THR A 28 56.07 24.08 9.70
CA THR A 28 56.22 25.30 10.51
C THR A 28 55.96 26.55 9.66
N ASP A 29 55.72 27.69 10.32
CA ASP A 29 55.49 28.98 9.66
C ASP A 29 56.58 29.34 8.63
N SER A 30 57.85 29.06 8.94
CA SER A 30 58.99 29.36 8.07
C SER A 30 59.08 28.49 6.81
N ALA A 31 58.28 27.43 6.73
CA ALA A 31 58.25 26.52 5.58
C ALA A 31 57.31 27.00 4.45
N VAL A 32 56.62 28.14 4.63
CA VAL A 32 55.63 28.66 3.69
C VAL A 32 56.08 30.01 3.14
N THR A 33 56.06 30.14 1.81
CA THR A 33 56.25 31.42 1.12
C THR A 33 54.91 32.09 0.88
N LEU A 34 54.62 33.20 1.56
CA LEU A 34 53.30 33.84 1.54
C LEU A 34 52.93 34.49 0.19
N THR A 35 53.91 34.75 -0.69
CA THR A 35 53.67 35.35 -2.01
C THR A 35 52.88 34.46 -2.96
N ASP A 36 52.82 33.16 -2.67
CA ASP A 36 52.18 32.16 -3.54
C ASP A 36 50.69 31.99 -3.21
N TYR A 37 50.19 32.69 -2.19
CA TYR A 37 48.86 32.48 -1.63
C TYR A 37 48.03 33.75 -1.60
N VAL A 38 46.73 33.58 -1.81
CA VAL A 38 45.75 34.67 -1.75
C VAL A 38 45.39 35.03 -0.31
N ASN A 39 44.93 36.27 -0.13
CA ASN A 39 44.42 36.73 1.15
C ASN A 39 43.34 35.77 1.69
N GLY A 40 43.45 35.43 2.97
CA GLY A 40 42.50 34.56 3.66
C GLY A 40 42.78 33.07 3.52
N GLN A 41 43.86 32.65 2.85
CA GLN A 41 44.29 31.25 2.81
C GLN A 41 44.59 30.72 4.21
N VAL A 42 44.05 29.54 4.54
CA VAL A 42 44.24 28.89 5.85
C VAL A 42 45.34 27.82 5.76
N PHE A 43 46.19 27.80 6.77
CA PHE A 43 47.33 26.91 6.93
C PHE A 43 47.22 26.11 8.22
N HIS A 44 47.49 24.82 8.15
CA HIS A 44 47.63 23.95 9.31
C HIS A 44 49.11 23.59 9.50
N PHE A 45 49.71 24.12 10.57
CA PHE A 45 51.10 23.88 10.94
C PHE A 45 51.21 22.69 11.90
N TYR A 46 51.36 21.49 11.34
CA TYR A 46 51.20 20.25 12.10
C TYR A 46 52.30 20.03 13.16
N SER A 47 53.49 20.64 13.01
CA SER A 47 54.55 20.55 14.03
C SER A 47 54.34 21.53 15.18
N GLN A 48 53.63 22.63 14.95
CA GLN A 48 53.32 23.65 15.96
C GLN A 48 51.92 23.45 16.58
N GLY A 49 51.07 22.62 15.95
CA GLY A 49 49.70 22.36 16.40
C GLY A 49 48.75 23.55 16.23
N THR A 50 49.12 24.54 15.42
CA THR A 50 48.35 25.78 15.22
C THR A 50 47.74 25.84 13.82
N ILE A 51 46.62 26.54 13.71
CA ILE A 51 45.98 26.87 12.44
C ILE A 51 46.02 28.38 12.29
N LYS A 52 46.62 28.86 11.19
CA LYS A 52 46.75 30.29 10.92
C LYS A 52 46.16 30.65 9.57
N GLN A 53 45.75 31.89 9.41
CA GLN A 53 45.21 32.43 8.18
C GLN A 53 46.13 33.55 7.69
N TYR A 54 46.42 33.57 6.39
CA TYR A 54 47.20 34.65 5.80
C TYR A 54 46.36 35.92 5.66
N ASP A 55 46.88 37.01 6.21
CA ASP A 55 46.32 38.35 6.03
C ASP A 55 47.28 39.21 5.20
N SER A 56 46.90 39.45 3.95
CA SER A 56 47.66 40.28 3.00
C SER A 56 47.75 41.76 3.37
N SER A 57 46.86 42.26 4.23
CA SER A 57 46.86 43.67 4.65
C SER A 57 47.97 43.98 5.66
N ILE A 58 48.36 42.98 6.47
CA ILE A 58 49.46 43.06 7.44
C ILE A 58 50.69 42.27 6.95
N GLY A 59 50.53 41.45 5.91
CA GLY A 59 51.60 40.62 5.34
C GLY A 59 52.03 39.48 6.26
N ALA A 60 51.13 38.99 7.11
CA ALA A 60 51.46 38.06 8.19
C ALA A 60 50.44 36.92 8.34
N LEU A 61 50.84 35.87 9.05
CA LEU A 61 49.97 34.77 9.46
C LEU A 61 49.32 35.08 10.81
N VAL A 62 48.00 35.12 10.83
CA VAL A 62 47.18 35.37 12.03
C VAL A 62 46.70 34.04 12.60
N ASP A 63 46.83 33.82 13.91
CA ASP A 63 46.35 32.61 14.56
C ASP A 63 44.80 32.57 14.60
N VAL A 64 44.23 31.52 14.03
CA VAL A 64 42.78 31.28 13.95
C VAL A 64 42.39 29.93 14.57
N SER A 65 43.24 29.37 15.44
CA SER A 65 43.02 28.09 16.12
C SER A 65 41.78 28.08 17.03
N SER A 66 41.21 29.25 17.35
CA SER A 66 39.93 29.39 18.07
C SER A 66 38.70 29.16 17.18
N THR A 67 38.86 29.29 15.87
CA THR A 67 37.78 29.19 14.86
C THR A 67 37.90 27.91 14.03
N TYR A 68 39.12 27.38 13.89
CA TYR A 68 39.39 26.18 13.12
C TYR A 68 39.90 25.06 14.03
N LYS A 69 39.50 23.83 13.73
CA LYS A 69 39.96 22.63 14.44
C LYS A 69 40.43 21.58 13.45
N ALA A 70 41.61 21.00 13.69
CA ALA A 70 42.15 19.87 12.95
C ALA A 70 42.21 18.64 13.85
N VAL A 71 41.64 17.53 13.40
CA VAL A 71 41.65 16.25 14.14
C VAL A 71 42.24 15.15 13.28
N VAL A 72 42.97 14.22 13.88
CA VAL A 72 43.45 13.02 13.19
C VAL A 72 42.25 12.08 12.99
N GLY A 73 41.87 11.84 11.74
CA GLY A 73 40.70 11.03 11.38
C GLY A 73 40.61 10.79 9.87
N ARG A 74 39.58 10.04 9.47
CA ARG A 74 39.22 9.79 8.06
C ARG A 74 37.93 10.55 7.73
N ASP A 75 37.93 11.20 6.58
CA ASP A 75 36.76 11.86 6.00
C ASP A 75 36.06 10.90 5.01
N SER A 76 34.83 11.21 4.60
CA SER A 76 34.06 10.48 3.58
C SER A 76 33.76 9.03 3.93
N LEU A 77 33.45 8.75 5.20
CA LEU A 77 32.98 7.43 5.62
C LEU A 77 31.52 7.23 5.17
N ASN A 78 31.29 6.18 4.39
CA ASN A 78 29.94 5.72 4.07
C ASN A 78 29.47 4.74 5.16
N TYR A 79 28.38 5.07 5.84
CA TYR A 79 27.76 4.19 6.82
C TYR A 79 26.56 3.49 6.17
N ASN A 80 26.71 2.20 5.85
CA ASN A 80 25.59 1.36 5.45
C ASN A 80 25.13 0.53 6.65
N TYR A 81 23.85 0.64 7.01
CA TYR A 81 23.22 -0.20 8.03
C TYR A 81 22.26 -1.17 7.35
N GLU A 82 22.65 -2.45 7.29
CA GLU A 82 21.78 -3.52 6.80
C GLU A 82 21.12 -4.22 7.99
N HIS A 83 19.79 -4.20 8.02
CA HIS A 83 19.00 -4.91 9.02
C HIS A 83 18.32 -6.11 8.37
N ALA A 84 18.65 -7.32 8.86
CA ALA A 84 17.92 -8.54 8.52
C ALA A 84 17.12 -9.02 9.74
N ALA A 85 15.92 -9.55 9.50
CA ALA A 85 15.14 -10.21 10.54
C ALA A 85 15.92 -11.44 11.09
N ARG A 86 15.79 -11.65 12.41
CA ARG A 86 16.35 -12.80 13.12
C ARG A 86 15.78 -14.11 12.55
N TYR A 87 16.55 -15.20 12.64
CA TYR A 87 16.26 -16.49 12.01
C TYR A 87 14.87 -17.05 12.37
N ASP A 88 14.44 -16.86 13.62
CA ASP A 88 13.13 -17.25 14.16
C ASP A 88 11.92 -16.51 13.57
N ARG A 89 12.16 -15.41 12.84
CA ARG A 89 11.13 -14.61 12.17
C ARG A 89 11.22 -14.67 10.65
N ARG A 90 12.10 -15.53 10.12
CA ARG A 90 12.17 -15.78 8.68
C ARG A 90 11.11 -16.81 8.34
N ILE A 91 10.18 -16.44 7.45
CA ILE A 91 9.27 -17.41 6.86
C ILE A 91 10.10 -18.25 5.91
N ASP A 92 10.33 -19.52 6.27
CA ASP A 92 10.96 -20.50 5.39
C ASP A 92 9.87 -21.14 4.52
N PRO A 93 9.81 -20.82 3.22
CA PRO A 93 8.77 -21.32 2.33
C PRO A 93 8.86 -22.83 2.05
N SER A 94 9.91 -23.52 2.52
CA SER A 94 10.05 -24.97 2.36
C SER A 94 9.32 -25.77 3.45
N VAL A 95 8.99 -25.15 4.59
CA VAL A 95 8.35 -25.81 5.75
C VAL A 95 7.09 -25.10 6.26
N SER A 96 6.74 -23.94 5.71
CA SER A 96 5.56 -23.15 6.11
C SER A 96 4.47 -23.16 5.04
N ASN A 97 3.26 -23.56 5.43
CA ASN A 97 2.08 -23.43 4.57
C ASN A 97 1.39 -22.08 4.80
N LEU A 98 0.86 -21.50 3.73
CA LEU A 98 -0.04 -20.36 3.80
C LEU A 98 -1.46 -20.83 3.56
N ILE A 99 -2.31 -20.69 4.58
CA ILE A 99 -3.73 -21.05 4.50
C ILE A 99 -4.51 -19.78 4.21
N ASP A 100 -5.09 -19.69 3.02
CA ASP A 100 -5.90 -18.55 2.60
C ASP A 100 -7.39 -18.78 2.94
N LEU A 101 -7.93 -17.94 3.83
CA LEU A 101 -9.33 -17.99 4.24
C LEU A 101 -10.11 -16.80 3.68
N HIS A 102 -11.05 -17.10 2.79
CA HIS A 102 -12.03 -16.14 2.31
C HIS A 102 -13.28 -16.20 3.19
N ILE A 103 -13.56 -15.12 3.94
CA ILE A 103 -14.62 -15.10 4.95
C ILE A 103 -15.71 -14.09 4.57
N LEU A 104 -16.94 -14.58 4.46
CA LEU A 104 -18.16 -13.79 4.46
C LEU A 104 -18.80 -13.91 5.85
N THR A 105 -18.85 -12.81 6.60
CA THR A 105 -19.49 -12.80 7.93
C THR A 105 -21.00 -12.65 7.79
N THR A 106 -21.78 -13.37 8.59
CA THR A 106 -23.25 -13.28 8.62
C THR A 106 -23.76 -11.86 8.87
N ALA A 107 -23.07 -11.07 9.70
CA ALA A 107 -23.41 -9.67 9.95
C ALA A 107 -23.35 -8.84 8.65
N TYR A 108 -22.19 -8.88 7.97
CA TYR A 108 -22.01 -8.20 6.69
C TYR A 108 -23.01 -8.68 5.61
N ASP A 109 -23.26 -9.99 5.52
CA ASP A 109 -24.27 -10.55 4.61
C ASP A 109 -25.67 -9.97 4.88
N THR A 110 -26.09 -9.97 6.13
CA THR A 110 -27.41 -9.48 6.53
C THR A 110 -27.56 -7.99 6.24
N GLU A 111 -26.57 -7.18 6.63
CA GLU A 111 -26.56 -5.73 6.38
C GLU A 111 -26.61 -5.41 4.89
N TYR A 112 -25.81 -6.12 4.08
CA TYR A 112 -25.76 -5.90 2.64
C TYR A 112 -27.07 -6.29 1.94
N ARG A 113 -27.66 -7.44 2.31
CA ARG A 113 -28.97 -7.86 1.77
C ARG A 113 -30.10 -6.91 2.16
N GLN A 114 -30.11 -6.42 3.41
CA GLN A 114 -31.07 -5.42 3.86
C GLN A 114 -30.91 -4.10 3.11
N TRP A 115 -29.67 -3.66 2.87
CA TRP A 115 -29.40 -2.45 2.10
C TRP A 115 -29.93 -2.56 0.67
N ILE A 116 -29.76 -3.71 -0.01
CA ILE A 116 -30.35 -3.96 -1.34
C ILE A 116 -31.89 -3.90 -1.28
N GLN A 117 -32.51 -4.59 -0.31
CA GLN A 117 -33.97 -4.65 -0.18
C GLN A 117 -34.59 -3.27 0.12
N ASN A 118 -33.87 -2.43 0.85
CA ASN A 118 -34.29 -1.05 1.15
C ASN A 118 -34.05 -0.09 -0.02
N GLY A 119 -33.74 -0.59 -1.21
CA GLY A 119 -33.54 0.24 -2.40
C GLY A 119 -32.20 0.99 -2.40
N GLN A 120 -31.20 0.45 -1.69
CA GLN A 120 -29.83 0.98 -1.68
C GLN A 120 -29.73 2.40 -1.11
N ILE A 121 -30.62 2.71 -0.16
CA ILE A 121 -30.67 4.01 0.51
C ILE A 121 -29.58 4.06 1.60
N GLY A 122 -28.81 5.15 1.62
CA GLY A 122 -27.76 5.38 2.60
C GLY A 122 -26.39 4.86 2.16
N SER A 123 -25.47 4.68 3.11
CA SER A 123 -24.13 4.19 2.83
C SER A 123 -24.12 2.69 2.56
N GLU A 124 -23.43 2.28 1.50
CA GLU A 124 -23.17 0.87 1.22
C GLU A 124 -22.42 0.22 2.40
N PRO A 125 -22.91 -0.93 2.92
CA PRO A 125 -22.22 -1.64 3.98
C PRO A 125 -20.80 -2.03 3.56
N THR A 126 -19.84 -1.79 4.44
CA THR A 126 -18.43 -2.08 4.17
C THR A 126 -18.05 -3.46 4.68
N ALA A 127 -17.36 -4.24 3.85
CA ALA A 127 -16.82 -5.52 4.28
C ALA A 127 -15.85 -5.36 5.47
N PRO A 128 -15.77 -6.35 6.38
CA PRO A 128 -14.81 -6.34 7.48
C PRO A 128 -13.37 -6.18 6.99
N THR A 129 -12.50 -5.59 7.83
CA THR A 129 -11.07 -5.51 7.51
C THR A 129 -10.36 -6.83 7.83
N THR A 130 -9.27 -7.13 7.13
CA THR A 130 -8.40 -8.28 7.43
C THR A 130 -7.96 -8.31 8.90
N SER A 131 -7.64 -7.15 9.48
CA SER A 131 -7.29 -7.05 10.91
C SER A 131 -8.46 -7.41 11.82
N SER A 132 -9.68 -6.94 11.50
CA SER A 132 -10.87 -7.29 12.27
C SER A 132 -11.16 -8.79 12.20
N LEU A 133 -11.12 -9.40 11.01
CA LEU A 133 -11.30 -10.85 10.86
C LEU A 133 -10.24 -11.63 11.65
N ARG A 134 -8.97 -11.21 11.56
CA ARG A 134 -7.89 -11.85 12.32
C ARG A 134 -8.14 -11.75 13.82
N THR A 135 -8.48 -10.57 14.35
CA THR A 135 -8.79 -10.42 15.78
C THR A 135 -9.95 -11.30 16.23
N SER A 136 -10.99 -11.43 15.41
CA SER A 136 -12.19 -12.20 15.74
C SER A 136 -11.99 -13.72 15.64
N TYR A 137 -11.26 -14.20 14.63
CA TYR A 137 -11.21 -15.63 14.30
C TYR A 137 -9.86 -16.30 14.61
N ASN A 138 -8.75 -15.55 14.68
CA ASN A 138 -7.44 -16.12 14.95
C ASN A 138 -7.32 -16.82 16.31
N PRO A 139 -7.90 -16.31 17.42
CA PRO A 139 -7.84 -17.00 18.71
C PRO A 139 -8.30 -18.46 18.60
N THR A 140 -9.41 -18.72 17.91
CA THR A 140 -9.94 -20.07 17.71
C THR A 140 -9.21 -20.84 16.61
N LEU A 141 -8.98 -20.24 15.44
CA LEU A 141 -8.40 -20.96 14.30
C LEU A 141 -6.92 -21.30 14.50
N SER A 142 -6.20 -20.51 15.29
CA SER A 142 -4.78 -20.78 15.58
C SER A 142 -4.56 -22.01 16.44
N GLU A 143 -5.59 -22.52 17.13
CA GLU A 143 -5.51 -23.78 17.89
C GLU A 143 -5.51 -25.02 16.98
N TYR A 144 -6.03 -24.87 15.74
CA TYR A 144 -6.17 -25.97 14.78
C TYR A 144 -5.10 -25.97 13.69
N LYS A 145 -4.26 -24.93 13.61
CA LYS A 145 -3.16 -24.85 12.64
C LYS A 145 -1.88 -25.44 13.22
N ASN A 146 -0.98 -25.94 12.37
CA ASN A 146 0.36 -26.29 12.84
C ASN A 146 1.14 -25.02 13.17
N VAL A 147 2.16 -25.16 14.02
CA VAL A 147 3.01 -24.02 14.43
C VAL A 147 3.69 -23.37 13.23
N SER A 148 4.02 -24.16 12.19
CA SER A 148 4.65 -23.70 10.95
C SER A 148 3.68 -23.05 9.95
N ASP A 149 2.38 -23.25 10.10
CA ASP A 149 1.36 -22.74 9.16
C ASP A 149 1.00 -21.29 9.52
N GLU A 150 0.77 -20.46 8.52
CA GLU A 150 0.27 -19.09 8.71
C GLU A 150 -1.09 -18.93 8.01
N ILE A 151 -2.04 -18.31 8.71
CA ILE A 151 -3.40 -18.09 8.21
C ILE A 151 -3.52 -16.65 7.70
N VAL A 152 -3.94 -16.51 6.44
CA VAL A 152 -4.22 -15.21 5.83
C VAL A 152 -5.73 -15.03 5.72
N TYR A 153 -6.23 -13.95 6.35
CA TYR A 153 -7.65 -13.62 6.38
C TYR A 153 -8.02 -12.64 5.26
N ARG A 154 -8.83 -13.08 4.31
CA ARG A 154 -9.34 -12.26 3.20
C ARG A 154 -10.85 -12.02 3.37
N PRO A 155 -11.30 -10.77 3.49
CA PRO A 155 -12.73 -10.48 3.50
C PRO A 155 -13.34 -10.69 2.11
N VAL A 156 -14.48 -11.39 2.06
CA VAL A 156 -15.30 -11.49 0.85
C VAL A 156 -16.09 -10.19 0.68
N LYS A 157 -16.21 -9.73 -0.56
CA LYS A 157 -16.98 -8.54 -0.93
C LYS A 157 -18.08 -8.92 -1.90
N TYR A 158 -19.23 -8.30 -1.74
CA TYR A 158 -20.30 -8.42 -2.72
C TYR A 158 -19.93 -7.73 -4.03
N LYS A 159 -20.43 -8.29 -5.13
CA LYS A 159 -20.34 -7.69 -6.46
C LYS A 159 -21.74 -7.46 -6.97
N MET A 160 -22.09 -6.20 -7.23
CA MET A 160 -23.39 -5.84 -7.75
C MET A 160 -23.50 -6.24 -9.22
N LEU A 161 -24.64 -6.84 -9.59
CA LEU A 161 -24.93 -7.29 -10.95
C LEU A 161 -26.23 -6.65 -11.46
N PHE A 162 -26.25 -6.41 -12.76
CA PHE A 162 -27.39 -6.02 -13.61
C PHE A 162 -28.04 -4.65 -13.39
N GLY A 163 -28.22 -4.21 -12.14
CA GLY A 163 -28.91 -2.97 -11.81
C GLY A 163 -28.11 -1.71 -12.20
N PRO A 164 -28.75 -0.52 -12.22
CA PRO A 164 -28.12 0.73 -12.64
C PRO A 164 -26.95 1.18 -11.75
N ASN A 165 -26.92 0.70 -10.51
CA ASN A 165 -25.84 0.97 -9.56
C ASN A 165 -24.68 -0.05 -9.64
N ALA A 166 -24.81 -1.09 -10.48
CA ALA A 166 -23.70 -1.99 -10.76
C ALA A 166 -22.68 -1.31 -11.68
N ASP A 167 -21.47 -1.84 -11.72
CA ASP A 167 -20.47 -1.43 -12.71
C ASP A 167 -21.06 -1.51 -14.13
N ASN A 168 -20.81 -0.49 -14.96
CA ASN A 168 -21.33 -0.40 -16.33
C ASN A 168 -21.09 -1.67 -17.15
N THR A 169 -20.00 -2.40 -16.89
CA THR A 169 -19.67 -3.67 -17.57
C THR A 169 -20.55 -4.85 -17.16
N LEU A 170 -21.26 -4.74 -16.02
CA LEU A 170 -22.09 -5.78 -15.43
C LEU A 170 -23.59 -5.47 -15.50
N GLN A 171 -23.95 -4.32 -16.06
CA GLN A 171 -25.33 -3.91 -16.23
C GLN A 171 -25.99 -4.68 -17.38
N ALA A 172 -27.22 -5.13 -17.16
CA ALA A 172 -27.98 -5.84 -18.18
C ALA A 172 -29.49 -5.63 -18.01
N THR A 173 -30.19 -5.68 -19.12
CA THR A 173 -31.65 -5.60 -19.19
C THR A 173 -32.23 -6.98 -19.46
N PHE A 174 -33.15 -7.41 -18.60
CA PHE A 174 -33.90 -8.66 -18.75
C PHE A 174 -35.15 -8.40 -19.61
N LYS A 175 -35.21 -9.05 -20.78
CA LYS A 175 -36.39 -9.07 -21.65
C LYS A 175 -37.11 -10.40 -21.47
N VAL A 176 -38.34 -10.36 -21.00
CA VAL A 176 -39.13 -11.56 -20.67
C VAL A 176 -40.43 -11.52 -21.46
N ILE A 177 -40.75 -12.60 -22.16
CA ILE A 177 -41.99 -12.78 -22.90
C ILE A 177 -42.92 -13.66 -22.07
N LYS A 178 -44.06 -13.13 -21.66
CA LYS A 178 -45.10 -13.88 -20.93
C LYS A 178 -45.85 -14.82 -21.88
N ASN A 179 -46.37 -15.91 -21.33
CA ASN A 179 -47.24 -16.80 -22.07
C ASN A 179 -48.60 -16.12 -22.36
N SER A 180 -48.98 -16.03 -23.63
CA SER A 180 -50.25 -15.42 -24.07
C SER A 180 -51.49 -16.23 -23.67
N ASP A 181 -51.32 -17.52 -23.43
CA ASP A 181 -52.42 -18.44 -23.13
C ASP A 181 -52.86 -18.37 -21.66
N LEU A 182 -52.10 -17.65 -20.83
CA LEU A 182 -52.34 -17.50 -19.40
C LEU A 182 -52.64 -16.04 -19.05
N THR A 183 -53.72 -15.81 -18.29
CA THR A 183 -54.06 -14.47 -17.78
C THR A 183 -53.17 -14.11 -16.59
N ILE A 184 -51.98 -13.57 -16.88
CA ILE A 184 -50.98 -13.17 -15.88
C ILE A 184 -50.64 -11.69 -16.05
N THR A 185 -50.53 -10.98 -14.92
CA THR A 185 -50.15 -9.56 -14.92
C THR A 185 -48.64 -9.38 -15.08
N ASP A 186 -48.24 -8.23 -15.63
CA ASP A 186 -46.81 -7.94 -15.80
C ASP A 186 -46.08 -7.81 -14.45
N ASN A 187 -46.80 -7.38 -13.40
CA ASN A 187 -46.25 -7.29 -12.04
C ASN A 187 -45.97 -8.67 -11.44
N ASP A 188 -46.85 -9.65 -11.69
CA ASP A 188 -46.65 -11.02 -11.22
C ASP A 188 -45.42 -11.65 -11.88
N ILE A 189 -45.23 -11.43 -13.19
CA ILE A 189 -44.04 -11.91 -13.92
C ILE A 189 -42.77 -11.25 -13.37
N LYS A 190 -42.75 -9.92 -13.22
CA LYS A 190 -41.58 -9.20 -12.67
C LYS A 190 -41.20 -9.71 -11.29
N THR A 191 -42.18 -9.84 -10.39
CA THR A 191 -41.94 -10.34 -9.03
C THR A 191 -41.43 -11.78 -9.05
N SER A 192 -41.99 -12.63 -9.92
CA SER A 192 -41.56 -14.03 -10.05
C SER A 192 -40.13 -14.15 -10.60
N VAL A 193 -39.76 -13.31 -11.58
CA VAL A 193 -38.40 -13.26 -12.15
C VAL A 193 -37.38 -12.80 -11.10
N ILE A 194 -37.70 -11.75 -10.35
CA ILE A 194 -36.83 -11.28 -9.25
C ILE A 194 -36.66 -12.37 -8.19
N GLY A 195 -37.74 -13.07 -7.83
CA GLY A 195 -37.69 -14.20 -6.91
C GLY A 195 -36.78 -15.33 -7.40
N ALA A 196 -36.90 -15.71 -8.68
CA ALA A 196 -36.04 -16.73 -9.29
C ALA A 196 -34.56 -16.30 -9.30
N ILE A 197 -34.26 -15.05 -9.66
CA ILE A 197 -32.88 -14.52 -9.64
C ILE A 197 -32.31 -14.57 -8.22
N ASN A 198 -33.08 -14.11 -7.22
CA ASN A 198 -32.63 -14.12 -5.83
C ASN A 198 -32.38 -15.55 -5.32
N GLN A 199 -33.22 -16.51 -5.71
CA GLN A 199 -33.03 -17.91 -5.35
C GLN A 199 -31.80 -18.52 -6.06
N TYR A 200 -31.57 -18.18 -7.34
CA TYR A 200 -30.39 -18.63 -8.07
C TYR A 200 -29.11 -18.17 -7.39
N PHE A 201 -29.06 -16.91 -6.91
CA PHE A 201 -27.92 -16.33 -6.18
C PHE A 201 -27.98 -16.51 -4.65
N ALA A 202 -28.75 -17.47 -4.14
CA ALA A 202 -28.73 -17.82 -2.73
C ALA A 202 -27.38 -18.45 -2.35
N LEU A 203 -26.84 -18.14 -1.16
CA LEU A 203 -25.46 -18.52 -0.78
C LEU A 203 -25.27 -20.04 -0.76
N GLU A 204 -26.31 -20.80 -0.44
CA GLU A 204 -26.31 -22.26 -0.46
C GLU A 204 -26.06 -22.88 -1.85
N ASN A 205 -26.25 -22.10 -2.92
CA ASN A 205 -26.07 -22.55 -4.30
C ASN A 205 -24.70 -22.18 -4.88
N TRP A 206 -23.88 -21.41 -4.15
CA TRP A 206 -22.63 -20.85 -4.67
C TRP A 206 -21.45 -21.14 -3.74
N THR A 207 -20.36 -21.59 -4.33
CA THR A 207 -19.06 -21.67 -3.66
C THR A 207 -18.17 -20.52 -4.09
N PHE A 208 -17.32 -20.05 -3.18
CA PHE A 208 -16.35 -19.03 -3.53
C PHE A 208 -15.38 -19.57 -4.60
N GLY A 209 -15.27 -18.85 -5.71
CA GLY A 209 -14.47 -19.25 -6.88
C GLY A 209 -15.30 -19.76 -8.06
N ASP A 210 -16.60 -19.98 -7.88
CA ASP A 210 -17.48 -20.39 -8.97
C ASP A 210 -17.63 -19.29 -10.02
N SER A 211 -17.67 -19.71 -11.29
CA SER A 211 -17.87 -18.81 -12.42
C SER A 211 -19.35 -18.71 -12.76
N PHE A 212 -19.84 -17.49 -12.90
CA PHE A 212 -21.22 -17.24 -13.30
C PHE A 212 -21.35 -17.14 -14.82
N PHE A 213 -22.25 -17.94 -15.40
CA PHE A 213 -22.61 -17.89 -16.82
C PHE A 213 -24.06 -17.41 -17.01
N TYR A 214 -24.26 -16.36 -17.81
CA TYR A 214 -25.59 -15.79 -18.03
C TYR A 214 -26.58 -16.76 -18.69
N THR A 215 -26.09 -17.70 -19.50
CA THR A 215 -26.91 -18.74 -20.15
C THR A 215 -27.54 -19.69 -19.13
N GLU A 216 -26.85 -19.97 -18.03
CA GLU A 216 -27.37 -20.80 -16.95
C GLU A 216 -28.49 -20.09 -16.21
N LEU A 217 -28.32 -18.81 -15.89
CA LEU A 217 -29.38 -18.00 -15.28
C LEU A 217 -30.61 -17.89 -16.19
N ALA A 218 -30.42 -17.63 -17.50
CA ALA A 218 -31.53 -17.55 -18.44
C ALA A 218 -32.31 -18.88 -18.50
N THR A 219 -31.59 -20.00 -18.56
CA THR A 219 -32.17 -21.35 -18.56
C THR A 219 -32.90 -21.64 -17.24
N TYR A 220 -32.29 -21.27 -16.11
CA TYR A 220 -32.89 -21.41 -14.79
C TYR A 220 -34.21 -20.63 -14.67
N ILE A 221 -34.21 -19.34 -15.02
CA ILE A 221 -35.43 -18.51 -14.99
C ILE A 221 -36.51 -19.11 -15.90
N HIS A 222 -36.15 -19.55 -17.11
CA HIS A 222 -37.10 -20.13 -18.05
C HIS A 222 -37.74 -21.41 -17.50
N ASN A 223 -36.94 -22.32 -16.93
CA ASN A 223 -37.42 -23.58 -16.38
C ASN A 223 -38.25 -23.39 -15.11
N THR A 224 -37.80 -22.55 -14.18
CA THR A 224 -38.47 -22.32 -12.90
C THR A 224 -39.81 -21.59 -13.07
N LEU A 225 -39.93 -20.75 -14.10
CA LEU A 225 -41.15 -19.98 -14.36
C LEU A 225 -42.04 -20.57 -15.44
N ALA A 226 -41.72 -21.74 -15.99
CA ALA A 226 -42.62 -22.46 -16.88
C ALA A 226 -43.91 -22.87 -16.12
N PRO A 227 -45.11 -22.75 -16.72
CA PRO A 227 -45.40 -22.30 -18.09
C PRO A 227 -45.69 -20.79 -18.22
N LYS A 228 -45.46 -19.98 -17.18
CA LYS A 228 -45.80 -18.55 -17.15
C LYS A 228 -44.95 -17.70 -18.10
N VAL A 229 -43.72 -18.13 -18.37
CA VAL A 229 -42.75 -17.44 -19.23
C VAL A 229 -42.48 -18.27 -20.48
N SER A 230 -42.62 -17.64 -21.65
CA SER A 230 -42.36 -18.26 -22.95
C SER A 230 -40.90 -18.10 -23.38
N SER A 231 -40.24 -16.99 -23.04
CA SER A 231 -38.84 -16.76 -23.37
C SER A 231 -38.20 -15.73 -22.44
N VAL A 232 -36.89 -15.86 -22.20
CA VAL A 232 -36.06 -14.94 -21.41
C VAL A 232 -34.80 -14.64 -22.20
N VAL A 233 -34.49 -13.35 -22.36
CA VAL A 233 -33.25 -12.87 -22.97
C VAL A 233 -32.61 -11.83 -22.06
N ILE A 234 -31.33 -11.99 -21.78
CA ILE A 234 -30.53 -11.06 -20.98
C ILE A 234 -29.64 -10.29 -21.95
N VAL A 235 -29.79 -8.97 -22.00
CA VAL A 235 -29.06 -8.09 -22.93
C VAL A 235 -28.13 -7.18 -22.13
N PRO A 236 -26.81 -7.23 -22.33
CA PRO A 236 -25.88 -6.26 -21.73
C PRO A 236 -26.26 -4.83 -22.11
N ASN A 237 -26.15 -3.88 -21.18
CA ASN A 237 -26.48 -2.48 -21.47
C ASN A 237 -25.35 -1.76 -22.22
N LYS A 238 -24.13 -2.29 -22.17
CA LYS A 238 -23.01 -1.79 -22.94
C LYS A 238 -23.10 -2.32 -24.37
N GLU A 239 -23.07 -1.42 -25.35
CA GLU A 239 -22.82 -1.84 -26.73
C GLU A 239 -21.38 -2.32 -26.84
N ASP A 240 -21.18 -3.52 -27.38
CA ASP A 240 -19.86 -4.00 -27.77
C ASP A 240 -19.31 -3.07 -28.86
N THR A 241 -18.58 -2.04 -28.44
CA THR A 241 -17.67 -1.33 -29.34
C THR A 241 -16.54 -2.30 -29.65
N VAL A 242 -16.70 -3.02 -30.76
CA VAL A 242 -15.62 -3.73 -31.46
C VAL A 242 -14.59 -2.71 -31.95
#